data_AF-A0A662GJ49-F1
#
_entry.id   AF-A0A662GJ49-F1
#
_cell.length_a   1.000
_cell.length_b   1.000
_cell.length_c   1.000
_cell.angle_alpha   90.00
_cell.angle_beta   90.00
_cell.angle_gamma   90.00
#
_symmetry.space_group_name_H-M   'P 1'
#
loop_
_entity.id
_entity.type
_entity.pdbx_description
1 polymer ?
#
loop_
_entity_poly.entity_id
_entity_poly.type
_entity_poly.pdbx_seq_one_letter_code
_entity_poly.pdbx_strand_id
1 'polypeptide(L)'
;MRIGYKIEEIASYILEMLGYQILDRRRRIVKDEEEIGEVDIIAKRNGEMYAVEVKSGTISVSDIRQAYMNALFLGFKPLIIGRGISDEAAAITARELGVKYILLPEYILMRLTDL
;
A
#
# COMPACT_ATOMS: atom_id res chain seq x y z
N MET A 1 5.21 20.61 -2.13
CA MET A 1 4.88 19.31 -1.50
C MET A 1 5.20 18.20 -2.49
N ARG A 2 5.93 17.14 -2.11
CA ARG A 2 6.33 16.05 -3.02
C ARG A 2 5.08 15.24 -3.46
N ILE A 3 5.02 14.81 -4.71
CA ILE A 3 3.88 14.06 -5.30
C ILE A 3 3.51 12.81 -4.48
N GLY A 4 4.50 12.13 -3.88
CA GLY A 4 4.29 10.97 -3.01
C GLY A 4 3.37 11.25 -1.81
N TYR A 5 3.51 12.41 -1.17
CA TYR A 5 2.69 12.75 0.00
C TYR A 5 1.21 12.94 -0.37
N LYS A 6 0.93 13.54 -1.54
CA LYS A 6 -0.45 13.72 -2.02
C LYS A 6 -1.15 12.38 -2.27
N ILE A 7 -0.43 11.37 -2.76
CA ILE A 7 -1.04 10.06 -3.07
C ILE A 7 -1.26 9.22 -1.80
N GLU A 8 -0.38 9.31 -0.81
CA GLU A 8 -0.56 8.71 0.52
C GLU A 8 -1.81 9.26 1.23
N GLU A 9 -2.08 10.57 1.09
CA GLU A 9 -3.30 11.20 1.63
C GLU A 9 -4.56 10.65 0.95
N ILE A 10 -4.58 10.62 -0.39
CA ILE A 10 -5.72 10.07 -1.15
C ILE A 10 -5.94 8.59 -0.82
N ALA A 11 -4.86 7.81 -0.71
CA ALA A 11 -4.93 6.42 -0.30
C ALA A 11 -5.56 6.27 1.10
N SER A 12 -5.18 7.13 2.05
CA SER A 12 -5.78 7.16 3.39
C SER A 12 -7.29 7.42 3.32
N TYR A 13 -7.74 8.43 2.55
CA TYR A 13 -9.17 8.72 2.41
C TYR A 13 -9.95 7.55 1.80
N ILE A 14 -9.40 6.90 0.77
CA ILE A 14 -10.02 5.73 0.14
C ILE A 14 -10.12 4.57 1.13
N LEU A 15 -9.08 4.31 1.91
CA LEU A 15 -9.10 3.30 2.97
C LEU A 15 -10.19 3.60 4.01
N GLU A 16 -10.30 4.84 4.47
CA GLU A 16 -11.35 5.26 5.42
C GLU A 16 -12.75 5.07 4.85
N MET A 17 -12.98 5.45 3.58
CA MET A 17 -14.25 5.21 2.88
C MET A 17 -14.60 3.72 2.77
N LEU A 18 -13.59 2.85 2.68
CA LEU A 18 -13.75 1.40 2.66
C LEU A 18 -13.86 0.78 4.07
N GLY A 19 -13.88 1.61 5.12
CA GLY A 19 -14.09 1.19 6.51
C GLY A 19 -12.81 0.74 7.22
N TYR A 20 -11.63 1.16 6.74
CA TYR A 20 -10.38 1.00 7.47
C TYR A 20 -10.17 2.19 8.41
N GLN A 21 -9.61 1.91 9.59
CA GLN A 21 -9.09 2.92 10.50
C GLN A 21 -7.60 3.10 10.25
N ILE A 22 -7.15 4.33 10.01
CA ILE A 22 -5.72 4.66 9.89
C ILE A 22 -5.12 4.77 11.30
N LEU A 23 -4.01 4.05 11.55
CA LEU A 23 -3.37 3.98 12.86
C LEU A 23 -2.00 4.64 12.89
N ASP A 24 -1.24 4.53 11.80
CA ASP A 24 0.09 5.13 11.67
C ASP A 24 0.39 5.39 10.18
N ARG A 25 1.37 6.26 9.91
CA ARG A 25 1.87 6.55 8.56
C ARG A 25 3.39 6.57 8.57
N ARG A 26 4.01 6.12 7.48
CA ARG A 26 5.48 6.06 7.31
C ARG A 26 6.14 5.30 8.45
N ARG A 27 5.59 4.13 8.74
CA ARG A 27 6.03 3.28 9.83
C ARG A 27 7.33 2.61 9.42
N ARG A 28 8.43 3.05 10.03
CA ARG A 28 9.72 2.36 9.92
C ARG A 28 9.69 1.03 10.65
N ILE A 29 10.27 0.01 10.02
CA ILE A 29 10.45 -1.33 10.55
C ILE A 29 11.91 -1.41 11.02
N VAL A 30 12.11 -1.41 12.33
CA VAL A 30 13.44 -1.46 12.94
C VAL A 30 13.63 -2.80 13.63
N LYS A 31 14.75 -3.46 13.35
CA LYS A 31 15.18 -4.70 14.00
C LYS A 31 16.65 -4.59 14.34
N ASP A 32 17.01 -4.88 15.59
CA ASP A 32 18.39 -4.79 16.07
C ASP A 32 19.02 -3.42 15.79
N GLU A 33 18.25 -2.34 16.01
CA GLU A 33 18.60 -0.93 15.73
C GLU A 33 18.73 -0.54 14.25
N GLU A 34 18.64 -1.51 13.34
CA GLU A 34 18.72 -1.29 11.90
C GLU A 34 17.33 -1.16 11.26
N GLU A 35 17.18 -0.19 10.36
CA GLU A 35 15.96 -0.01 9.58
C GLU A 35 15.96 -1.00 8.41
N ILE A 36 15.03 -1.97 8.45
CA ILE A 36 14.93 -3.04 7.46
C ILE A 36 13.78 -2.83 6.46
N GLY A 37 13.00 -1.76 6.64
CA GLY A 37 11.92 -1.40 5.73
C GLY A 37 11.04 -0.27 6.26
N GLU A 38 10.09 0.16 5.44
CA GLU A 38 9.08 1.15 5.77
C GLU A 38 7.73 0.69 5.21
N VAL A 39 6.64 1.04 5.91
CA VAL A 39 5.28 0.87 5.42
C VAL A 39 4.60 2.24 5.39
N ASP A 40 4.02 2.60 4.25
CA ASP A 40 3.40 3.91 4.05
C ASP A 40 2.25 4.16 5.03
N ILE A 41 1.39 3.16 5.26
CA ILE A 41 0.21 3.27 6.12
C ILE A 41 0.00 1.99 6.93
N ILE A 42 -0.24 2.13 8.24
CA ILE A 42 -0.78 1.06 9.08
C ILE A 42 -2.28 1.29 9.25
N ALA A 43 -3.07 0.28 8.89
CA ALA A 43 -4.52 0.36 8.93
C ALA A 43 -5.14 -0.83 9.67
N LYS A 44 -6.35 -0.66 10.20
CA LYS A 44 -7.11 -1.72 10.86
C LYS A 44 -8.51 -1.81 10.29
N ARG A 45 -9.00 -3.03 10.04
CA ARG A 45 -10.39 -3.27 9.62
C ARG A 45 -10.86 -4.62 10.15
N ASN A 46 -12.06 -4.65 10.74
CA ASN A 46 -12.67 -5.87 11.29
C ASN A 46 -11.74 -6.65 12.24
N GLY A 47 -10.99 -5.93 13.08
CA GLY A 47 -10.04 -6.54 14.02
C GLY A 47 -8.68 -6.92 13.41
N GLU A 48 -8.52 -6.87 12.10
CA GLU A 48 -7.29 -7.25 11.41
C GLU A 48 -6.40 -6.04 11.12
N MET A 49 -5.10 -6.21 11.32
CA MET A 49 -4.07 -5.21 11.02
C MET A 49 -3.56 -5.39 9.59
N TYR A 50 -3.37 -4.28 8.89
CA TYR A 50 -2.89 -4.22 7.52
C TYR A 50 -1.66 -3.32 7.45
N ALA A 51 -0.62 -3.82 6.78
CA ALA A 51 0.51 -3.02 6.31
C ALA A 51 0.22 -2.63 4.86
N VAL A 52 0.08 -1.34 4.61
CA VAL A 52 -0.35 -0.81 3.32
C VAL A 52 0.81 -0.09 2.62
N GLU A 53 1.12 -0.53 1.42
CA GLU A 53 2.05 0.13 0.49
C GLU A 53 1.25 0.94 -0.55
N VAL A 54 1.72 2.13 -0.92
CA VAL A 54 1.07 3.02 -1.88
C VAL A 54 2.00 3.30 -3.04
N LYS A 55 1.54 2.99 -4.26
CA LYS A 55 2.26 3.26 -5.50
C LYS A 55 1.51 4.29 -6.34
N SER A 56 2.27 5.22 -6.90
CA SER A 56 1.74 6.17 -7.89
C SER A 56 1.56 5.58 -9.28
N GLY A 57 2.10 4.39 -9.52
CA GLY A 57 2.12 3.69 -10.80
C GLY A 57 1.21 2.45 -10.86
N THR A 58 1.41 1.66 -11.91
CA THR A 58 0.99 0.26 -11.90
C THR A 58 1.83 -0.53 -10.88
N ILE A 59 1.25 -1.60 -10.36
CA ILE A 59 1.84 -2.48 -9.34
C ILE A 59 2.58 -3.61 -10.05
N SER A 60 3.89 -3.70 -9.80
CA SER A 60 4.76 -4.73 -10.34
C SER A 60 4.91 -5.93 -9.40
N VAL A 61 5.52 -7.02 -9.89
CA VAL A 61 5.91 -8.18 -9.07
C VAL A 61 6.79 -7.78 -7.88
N SER A 62 7.75 -6.86 -8.08
CA SER A 62 8.62 -6.39 -7.01
C SER A 62 7.86 -5.62 -5.94
N ASP A 63 6.91 -4.78 -6.33
CA ASP A 63 6.08 -4.02 -5.37
C ASP A 63 5.26 -4.96 -4.49
N ILE A 64 4.69 -6.02 -5.08
CA ILE A 64 3.92 -7.04 -4.35
C ILE A 64 4.80 -7.77 -3.35
N ARG A 65 6.01 -8.19 -3.77
CA ARG A 65 6.96 -8.87 -2.89
C ARG A 65 7.41 -7.97 -1.74
N GLN A 66 7.62 -6.68 -2.00
CA GLN A 66 7.94 -5.70 -0.97
C GLN A 66 6.80 -5.55 0.04
N ALA A 67 5.57 -5.34 -0.45
CA ALA A 67 4.39 -5.22 0.41
C ALA A 67 4.19 -6.48 1.27
N TYR A 68 4.37 -7.67 0.69
CA TYR A 68 4.34 -8.94 1.41
C TYR A 68 5.41 -9.01 2.51
N MET A 69 6.68 -8.73 2.17
CA MET A 69 7.78 -8.83 3.13
C MET A 69 7.65 -7.84 4.28
N ASN A 70 7.27 -6.59 4.00
CA ASN A 70 7.11 -5.58 5.03
C ASN A 70 5.93 -5.92 5.97
N ALA A 71 4.82 -6.43 5.42
CA ALA A 71 3.71 -6.92 6.21
C ALA A 71 4.12 -8.13 7.08
N LEU A 72 4.91 -9.05 6.51
CA LEU A 72 5.43 -10.22 7.22
C LEU A 72 6.29 -9.82 8.43
N PHE A 73 7.21 -8.85 8.27
CA PHE A 73 8.04 -8.36 9.36
C PHE A 73 7.24 -7.75 10.51
N LEU A 74 6.08 -7.15 10.21
CA LEU A 74 5.18 -6.58 11.22
C LEU A 74 4.13 -7.56 11.75
N GLY A 75 4.00 -8.75 11.14
CA GLY A 75 2.93 -9.70 11.46
C GLY A 75 1.54 -9.22 11.04
N PHE A 76 1.44 -8.36 10.01
CA PHE A 76 0.18 -7.78 9.51
C PHE A 76 -0.20 -8.38 8.16
N LYS A 77 -1.42 -8.12 7.71
CA LYS A 77 -1.86 -8.51 6.36
C LYS A 77 -1.32 -7.53 5.32
N PRO A 78 -0.77 -8.01 4.19
CA PRO A 78 -0.30 -7.13 3.13
C PRO A 78 -1.46 -6.55 2.32
N LEU A 79 -1.39 -5.26 2.05
CA LEU A 79 -2.27 -4.55 1.14
C LEU A 79 -1.45 -3.56 0.32
N ILE A 80 -1.73 -3.45 -0.98
CA ILE A 80 -1.07 -2.48 -1.86
C ILE A 80 -2.09 -1.65 -2.64
N ILE A 81 -1.84 -0.36 -2.77
CA ILE A 81 -2.70 0.57 -3.50
C ILE A 81 -1.93 1.08 -4.71
N GLY A 82 -2.55 1.10 -5.89
CA GLY A 82 -1.91 1.57 -7.11
C GLY A 82 -2.91 1.81 -8.24
N ARG A 83 -2.44 2.18 -9.44
CA ARG A 83 -3.31 2.54 -10.58
C ARG A 83 -3.81 1.35 -11.40
N GLY A 84 -3.18 0.20 -11.24
CA GLY A 84 -3.42 -1.00 -12.02
C GLY A 84 -2.38 -2.05 -11.69
N ILE A 85 -2.53 -3.25 -12.24
CA ILE A 85 -1.50 -4.29 -12.20
C ILE A 85 -0.66 -4.19 -13.47
N SER A 86 0.66 -4.36 -13.39
CA SER A 86 1.55 -4.20 -14.56
C SER A 86 1.34 -5.27 -15.64
N ASP A 87 1.11 -6.51 -15.22
CA ASP A 87 1.02 -7.69 -16.07
C ASP A 87 0.41 -8.88 -15.32
N GLU A 88 0.16 -9.99 -16.02
CA GLU A 88 -0.38 -11.22 -15.44
C GLU A 88 0.54 -11.83 -14.37
N ALA A 89 1.86 -11.67 -14.49
CA ALA A 89 2.80 -12.21 -13.51
C ALA A 89 2.66 -11.50 -12.16
N ALA A 90 2.44 -10.18 -12.16
CA ALA A 90 2.09 -9.42 -10.96
C ALA A 90 0.74 -9.89 -10.39
N ALA A 91 -0.29 -10.09 -11.21
CA ALA A 91 -1.60 -10.59 -10.73
C ALA A 91 -1.48 -11.97 -10.05
N ILE A 92 -0.77 -12.90 -10.68
CA ILE A 92 -0.49 -14.23 -10.13
C ILE A 92 0.28 -14.11 -8.82
N THR A 93 1.35 -13.29 -8.78
CA THR A 93 2.17 -13.12 -7.56
C THR A 93 1.34 -12.58 -6.40
N ALA A 94 0.45 -11.61 -6.63
CA ALA A 94 -0.42 -11.07 -5.59
C ALA A 94 -1.33 -12.15 -5.01
N ARG A 95 -1.92 -12.99 -5.87
CA ARG A 95 -2.77 -14.11 -5.45
C ARG A 95 -2.00 -15.14 -4.63
N GLU A 96 -0.84 -15.60 -5.12
CA GLU A 96 -0.05 -16.64 -4.44
C GLU A 96 0.49 -16.17 -3.08
N LEU A 97 0.84 -14.88 -2.95
CA LEU A 97 1.32 -14.30 -1.69
C LEU A 97 0.20 -13.75 -0.80
N GLY A 98 -1.07 -13.83 -1.23
CA GLY A 98 -2.21 -13.31 -0.47
C GLY A 98 -2.20 -11.78 -0.29
N VAL A 99 -1.55 -11.06 -1.21
CA VAL A 99 -1.49 -9.59 -1.18
C VAL A 99 -2.78 -9.03 -1.77
N LYS A 100 -3.56 -8.34 -0.94
CA LYS A 100 -4.74 -7.60 -1.42
C LYS A 100 -4.29 -6.37 -2.17
N TYR A 101 -4.96 -6.00 -3.26
CA TYR A 101 -4.73 -4.72 -3.90
C TYR A 101 -6.01 -3.91 -4.05
N ILE A 102 -5.87 -2.58 -3.97
CA ILE A 102 -6.93 -1.61 -4.27
C ILE A 102 -6.44 -0.77 -5.44
N LEU A 103 -7.26 -0.70 -6.49
CA LEU A 103 -6.96 0.11 -7.66
C LEU A 103 -7.56 1.51 -7.50
N LEU A 104 -6.73 2.54 -7.65
CA LEU A 104 -7.14 3.93 -7.67
C LEU A 104 -7.92 4.20 -8.96
N PRO A 105 -9.15 4.76 -8.88
CA PRO A 105 -9.90 5.14 -10.06
C PRO A 105 -9.16 6.18 -10.92
N GLU A 106 -9.20 6.03 -12.25
CA GLU A 106 -8.52 6.93 -13.20
C GLU A 106 -8.87 8.42 -13.03
N TYR A 107 -10.12 8.75 -12.65
CA TYR A 107 -10.55 10.13 -12.47
C TYR A 107 -9.89 10.84 -11.27
N ILE A 108 -9.48 10.08 -10.24
CA ILE A 108 -8.76 10.63 -9.08
C ILE A 108 -7.35 11.05 -9.51
N LEU A 109 -6.79 10.36 -10.50
CA LEU A 109 -5.44 10.57 -10.99
C LEU A 109 -5.30 11.79 -11.89
N MET A 110 -6.28 12.06 -12.77
CA MET A 110 -6.28 13.29 -13.59
C MET A 110 -6.17 14.55 -12.74
N ARG A 111 -6.93 14.62 -11.63
CA ARG A 111 -6.90 15.79 -10.73
C ARG A 111 -5.56 16.01 -10.03
N LEU A 112 -4.74 14.96 -9.87
CA LEU A 112 -3.42 15.06 -9.26
C LEU A 112 -2.35 15.57 -10.22
N THR A 113 -2.50 15.31 -11.51
CA THR A 113 -1.58 15.80 -12.56
C THR A 113 -1.89 17.22 -13.01
N ASP A 114 -3.12 17.70 -12.78
CA ASP A 114 -3.57 19.05 -13.11
C ASP A 114 -3.28 20.10 -12.00
N LEU A 115 -2.59 19.69 -10.91
CA LEU A 115 -2.27 20.50 -9.71
C LEU A 115 -0.77 20.54 -9.37
#